data_AF-A0A382IZ71-F1
#
_entry.id   AF-A0A382IZ71-F1
#
_cell.length_a   1.000
_cell.length_b   1.000
_cell.length_c   1.000
_cell.angle_alpha   90.00
_cell.angle_beta   90.00
_cell.angle_gamma   90.00
#
_symmetry.space_group_name_H-M   'P 1'
#
loop_
_entity.id
_entity.type
_entity.pdbx_description
1 polymer ?
#
loop_
_entity_poly.entity_id
_entity_poly.type
_entity_poly.pdbx_seq_one_letter_code
_entity_poly.pdbx_strand_id
1 'polypeptide(L)'
;MFNQNYKMFLTTLISILFFSNTIFGSAHISVCGVTDDGLNATFDICMISDEEIGGIQFTFDGDESGFEVSGAAGGSAADAGFTLSTSSSGTVLGFSFTGASIPAD
;
A
#
# COMPACT_ATOMS: atom_id res chain seq x y z
N MET A 1 -14.40 14.69 -54.98
CA MET A 1 -14.64 14.70 -53.52
C MET A 1 -13.53 13.88 -52.88
N PHE A 2 -12.51 14.55 -52.33
CA PHE A 2 -11.32 13.88 -51.79
C PHE A 2 -11.66 13.14 -50.49
N ASN A 3 -11.22 11.89 -50.44
CA ASN A 3 -11.57 10.86 -49.46
C ASN A 3 -11.25 11.28 -48.01
N GLN A 4 -12.24 11.38 -47.11
CA GLN A 4 -12.04 11.82 -45.71
C GLN A 4 -11.10 10.93 -44.86
N ASN A 5 -10.63 9.80 -45.40
CA ASN A 5 -9.82 8.83 -44.67
C ASN A 5 -8.40 9.31 -44.30
N TYR A 6 -7.84 10.35 -44.94
CA TYR A 6 -6.50 10.86 -44.57
C TYR A 6 -6.52 11.84 -43.38
N LYS A 7 -7.66 12.45 -43.05
CA LYS A 7 -7.75 13.36 -41.89
C LYS A 7 -7.68 12.62 -40.56
N MET A 8 -8.22 11.39 -40.49
CA MET A 8 -8.16 10.55 -39.28
C MET A 8 -6.77 9.95 -39.06
N PHE A 9 -6.00 9.72 -40.14
CA PHE A 9 -4.62 9.22 -40.03
C PHE A 9 -3.62 10.31 -39.60
N LEU A 10 -3.91 11.58 -39.91
CA LEU A 10 -3.02 12.70 -39.60
C LEU A 10 -3.21 13.25 -38.17
N THR A 11 -4.38 13.05 -37.54
CA THR A 11 -4.61 13.43 -36.13
C THR A 11 -4.10 12.40 -35.13
N THR A 12 -3.74 11.19 -35.56
CA THR A 12 -3.39 10.06 -34.66
C THR A 12 -1.87 9.88 -34.51
N LEU A 13 -1.04 10.76 -35.10
CA LEU A 13 0.41 10.55 -35.25
C LEU A 13 1.31 11.55 -34.49
N ILE A 14 0.78 12.38 -33.59
CA ILE A 14 1.59 13.24 -32.70
C ILE A 14 1.11 13.07 -31.26
N SER A 15 1.52 11.96 -30.64
CA SER A 15 1.78 11.84 -29.19
C SER A 15 2.64 10.60 -29.01
N ILE A 16 3.91 10.79 -29.39
CA ILE A 16 5.01 9.86 -29.23
C ILE A 16 5.34 9.74 -27.73
N LEU A 17 5.27 8.50 -27.23
CA LEU A 17 6.16 7.91 -26.23
C LEU A 17 6.31 8.63 -24.87
N PHE A 18 5.53 8.16 -23.89
CA PHE A 18 6.11 7.79 -22.60
C PHE A 18 5.97 6.28 -22.47
N PHE A 19 6.96 5.53 -22.95
CA PHE A 19 7.31 4.27 -22.28
C PHE A 19 8.04 4.68 -20.99
N SER A 20 7.30 5.26 -20.04
CA SER A 20 7.77 5.17 -18.67
C SER A 20 7.74 3.70 -18.35
N ASN A 21 8.90 3.07 -18.21
CA ASN A 21 9.00 1.96 -17.29
C ASN A 21 8.63 2.56 -15.93
N THR A 22 7.33 2.62 -15.61
CA THR A 22 6.94 2.73 -14.22
C THR A 22 7.32 1.38 -13.65
N ILE A 23 8.51 1.31 -13.09
CA ILE A 23 8.82 0.29 -12.11
C ILE A 23 7.85 0.62 -10.98
N PHE A 24 6.71 -0.06 -10.95
CA PHE A 24 5.89 -0.03 -9.75
C PHE A 24 6.73 -0.81 -8.74
N GLY A 25 7.28 -0.11 -7.74
CA GLY A 25 7.86 -0.78 -6.58
C GLY A 25 6.83 -1.76 -6.05
N SER A 26 7.21 -3.02 -5.87
CA SER A 26 6.32 -4.02 -5.31
C SER A 26 6.46 -3.99 -3.79
N ALA A 27 5.33 -4.04 -3.11
CA ALA A 27 5.27 -4.24 -1.67
C ALA A 27 4.37 -5.44 -1.42
N HIS A 28 4.94 -6.50 -0.87
CA HIS A 28 4.21 -7.69 -0.49
C HIS A 28 4.00 -7.67 1.02
N ILE A 29 2.73 -7.70 1.44
CA ILE A 29 2.35 -7.75 2.85
C ILE A 29 1.89 -9.15 3.21
N SER A 30 2.26 -9.63 4.40
CA SER A 30 1.85 -10.94 4.89
C SER A 30 1.73 -10.95 6.41
N VAL A 31 0.93 -11.86 6.94
CA VAL A 31 0.96 -12.19 8.36
C VAL A 31 2.13 -13.14 8.59
N CYS A 32 3.07 -12.75 9.44
CA CYS A 32 4.29 -13.52 9.73
C CYS A 32 4.37 -14.01 11.18
N GLY A 33 3.49 -13.53 12.05
CA GLY A 33 3.41 -13.92 13.44
C GLY A 33 1.99 -13.73 13.96
N VAL A 34 1.58 -14.61 14.87
CA VAL A 34 0.34 -14.48 15.62
C VAL A 34 0.63 -14.86 17.07
N THR A 35 0.28 -13.97 17.98
CA THR A 35 0.28 -14.25 19.42
C THR A 35 -1.16 -14.15 19.92
N ASP A 36 -1.64 -15.19 20.58
CA ASP A 36 -2.99 -15.27 21.15
C ASP A 36 -2.89 -15.56 22.65
N ASP A 37 -3.47 -14.70 23.48
CA ASP A 37 -3.52 -14.85 24.94
C ASP A 37 -4.85 -15.44 25.46
N GLY A 38 -5.75 -15.82 24.55
CA GLY A 38 -7.09 -16.34 24.83
C GLY A 38 -8.17 -15.27 24.96
N LEU A 39 -7.80 -13.99 25.01
CA LEU A 39 -8.71 -12.84 25.02
C LEU A 39 -8.45 -11.88 23.84
N ASN A 40 -7.19 -11.71 23.45
CA ASN A 40 -6.73 -10.86 22.38
C ASN A 40 -5.74 -11.62 21.49
N ALA A 41 -5.79 -11.32 20.19
CA ALA A 41 -4.79 -11.75 19.22
C ALA A 41 -3.99 -10.54 18.71
N THR A 42 -2.68 -10.68 18.64
CA THR A 42 -1.77 -9.74 17.97
C THR A 42 -1.25 -10.40 16.71
N PHE A 43 -1.41 -9.74 15.57
CA PHE A 43 -0.90 -10.18 14.28
C PHE A 43 0.32 -9.33 13.90
N ASP A 44 1.45 -9.99 13.69
CA ASP A 44 2.62 -9.35 13.14
C ASP A 44 2.45 -9.23 11.62
N ILE A 45 2.48 -7.99 11.15
CA ILE A 45 2.35 -7.66 9.74
C ILE A 45 3.75 -7.42 9.18
N CYS A 46 4.22 -8.36 8.37
CA CYS A 46 5.49 -8.25 7.67
C CYS A 46 5.29 -7.68 6.27
N MET A 47 6.28 -6.94 5.84
CA MET A 47 6.36 -6.33 4.52
C MET A 47 7.69 -6.73 3.88
N ILE A 48 7.65 -7.04 2.59
CA ILE A 48 8.84 -7.09 1.74
C ILE A 48 8.63 -6.06 0.64
N SER A 49 9.52 -5.09 0.50
CA SER A 49 9.43 -4.06 -0.54
C SER A 49 10.74 -3.80 -1.28
N ASP A 50 10.64 -3.62 -2.60
CA ASP A 50 11.78 -3.30 -3.48
C ASP A 50 12.17 -1.80 -3.43
N GLU A 51 11.33 -0.98 -2.82
CA GLU A 51 11.47 0.49 -2.75
C GLU A 51 11.08 0.98 -1.35
N GLU A 52 11.51 2.20 -1.02
CA GLU A 52 11.12 2.85 0.23
C GLU A 52 9.60 3.10 0.28
N ILE A 53 9.00 2.89 1.46
CA ILE A 53 7.55 3.01 1.66
C ILE A 53 7.23 4.31 2.38
N GLY A 54 6.51 5.21 1.70
CA GLY A 54 6.09 6.52 2.25
C GLY A 54 4.76 6.49 3.02
N GLY A 55 4.03 5.37 3.00
CA GLY A 55 2.73 5.22 3.63
C GLY A 55 2.24 3.79 3.55
N ILE A 56 1.45 3.37 4.55
CA ILE A 56 0.86 2.03 4.63
C ILE A 56 -0.64 2.21 4.77
N GLN A 57 -1.43 1.46 3.99
CA GLN A 57 -2.86 1.32 4.24
C GLN A 57 -3.30 -0.09 3.89
N PHE A 58 -3.95 -0.77 4.83
CA PHE A 58 -4.64 -2.03 4.60
C PHE A 58 -5.91 -2.10 5.43
N THR A 59 -6.80 -3.01 5.07
CA THR A 59 -7.99 -3.33 5.86
C THR A 59 -7.81 -4.71 6.47
N PHE A 60 -7.91 -4.80 7.78
CA PHE A 60 -8.07 -6.06 8.49
C PHE A 60 -9.55 -6.45 8.43
N ASP A 61 -9.82 -7.66 7.95
CA ASP A 61 -11.15 -8.26 7.92
C ASP A 61 -11.13 -9.49 8.84
N GLY A 62 -11.89 -9.42 9.93
CA GLY A 62 -12.04 -10.52 10.88
C GLY A 62 -12.91 -11.66 10.35
N ASP A 63 -13.61 -11.47 9.23
CA ASP A 63 -14.52 -12.47 8.63
C ASP A 63 -15.44 -13.11 9.71
N GLU A 64 -15.65 -14.43 9.64
CA GLU A 64 -16.47 -15.19 10.60
C GLU A 64 -15.90 -15.22 12.03
N SER A 65 -14.63 -14.87 12.24
CA SER A 65 -14.03 -14.85 13.59
C SER A 65 -14.54 -13.67 14.44
N GLY A 66 -15.04 -12.61 13.80
CA GLY A 66 -15.52 -11.41 14.48
C GLY A 66 -14.43 -10.61 15.19
N PHE A 67 -13.15 -10.80 14.81
CA PHE A 67 -12.07 -9.98 15.33
C PHE A 67 -12.21 -8.53 14.87
N GLU A 68 -12.05 -7.61 15.82
CA GLU A 68 -12.06 -6.18 15.60
C GLU A 68 -10.67 -5.61 15.91
N VAL A 69 -10.22 -4.65 15.09
CA VAL A 69 -8.92 -4.00 15.30
C VAL A 69 -8.98 -3.09 16.52
N SER A 70 -8.29 -3.46 17.59
CA SER A 70 -8.19 -2.66 18.82
C SER A 70 -7.04 -1.63 18.79
N GLY A 71 -6.06 -1.81 17.92
CA GLY A 71 -4.93 -0.90 17.74
C GLY A 71 -3.87 -1.44 16.77
N ALA A 72 -2.88 -0.61 16.45
CA ALA A 72 -1.71 -0.96 15.66
C ALA A 72 -0.49 -0.20 16.21
N ALA A 73 0.66 -0.86 16.32
CA ALA A 73 1.89 -0.25 16.82
C ALA A 73 3.13 -1.05 16.40
N GLY A 74 4.32 -0.43 16.55
CA GLY A 74 5.60 -1.12 16.47
C GLY A 74 6.13 -1.35 15.05
N GLY A 75 7.07 -2.30 14.96
CA GLY A 75 7.75 -2.69 13.72
C GLY A 75 8.55 -1.58 13.06
N SER A 76 8.89 -1.80 11.79
CA SER A 76 9.65 -0.85 10.96
C SER A 76 8.92 0.50 10.79
N ALA A 77 7.58 0.52 10.89
CA ALA A 77 6.81 1.75 10.87
C ALA A 77 7.10 2.64 12.10
N ALA A 78 7.08 2.07 13.31
CA ALA A 78 7.43 2.83 14.51
C ALA A 78 8.90 3.27 14.50
N ASP A 79 9.81 2.41 14.04
CA ASP A 79 11.25 2.73 13.93
C ASP A 79 11.51 3.86 12.92
N ALA A 80 10.74 3.93 11.83
CA ALA A 80 10.77 5.02 10.86
C ALA A 80 10.00 6.28 11.32
N GLY A 81 9.40 6.27 12.52
CA GLY A 81 8.67 7.41 13.08
C GLY A 81 7.29 7.64 12.47
N PHE A 82 6.66 6.60 11.93
CA PHE A 82 5.29 6.68 11.42
C PHE A 82 4.28 6.74 12.56
N THR A 83 3.22 7.50 12.35
CA THR A 83 2.00 7.44 13.15
C THR A 83 1.10 6.37 12.57
N LEU A 84 0.64 5.44 13.41
CA LEU A 84 -0.35 4.43 13.07
C LEU A 84 -1.72 4.85 13.61
N SER A 85 -2.74 4.70 12.77
CA SER A 85 -4.14 4.99 13.09
C SER A 85 -4.99 3.80 12.67
N THR A 86 -6.01 3.48 13.46
CA THR A 86 -6.96 2.42 13.16
C THR A 86 -8.38 2.96 13.15
N SER A 87 -9.26 2.31 12.40
CA SER A 87 -10.70 2.60 12.39
C SER A 87 -11.51 1.40 12.88
N SER A 88 -12.75 1.67 13.29
CA SER A 88 -13.72 0.61 13.61
C SER A 88 -14.19 -0.20 12.39
N SER A 89 -13.74 0.14 11.18
CA SER A 89 -13.99 -0.64 9.97
C SER A 89 -12.78 -1.52 9.60
N GLY A 90 -11.83 -1.70 10.52
CA GLY A 90 -10.63 -2.50 10.31
C GLY A 90 -9.53 -1.82 9.49
N THR A 91 -9.69 -0.56 9.08
CA THR A 91 -8.63 0.15 8.34
C THR A 91 -7.47 0.44 9.26
N VAL A 92 -6.27 0.03 8.84
CA VAL A 92 -4.99 0.38 9.46
C VAL A 92 -4.27 1.32 8.49
N LEU A 93 -3.95 2.52 8.98
CA LEU A 93 -3.27 3.56 8.22
C LEU A 93 -1.98 3.96 8.93
N GLY A 94 -0.86 3.86 8.24
CA GLY A 94 0.45 4.34 8.68
C GLY A 94 0.95 5.48 7.82
N PHE A 95 1.31 6.59 8.44
CA PHE A 95 1.78 7.79 7.73
C PHE A 95 2.83 8.55 8.54
N SER A 96 3.69 9.33 7.88
CA SER A 96 4.68 10.20 8.53
C SER A 96 4.29 11.68 8.42
N PHE A 97 4.36 12.40 9.55
CA PHE A 97 4.20 13.86 9.56
C PHE A 97 5.45 14.62 9.07
N THR A 98 6.61 13.96 9.07
CA THR A 98 7.90 14.56 8.71
C THR A 98 8.35 14.19 7.31
N GLY A 99 7.58 13.35 6.60
CA GLY A 99 7.96 12.81 5.30
C GLY A 99 9.01 11.70 5.38
N ALA A 100 9.14 11.03 6.52
CA ALA A 100 9.98 9.84 6.66
C ALA A 100 9.45 8.69 5.80
N SER A 101 10.35 7.79 5.40
CA SER A 101 10.06 6.56 4.68
C SER A 101 10.54 5.35 5.47
N ILE A 102 9.89 4.20 5.27
CA ILE A 102 10.38 2.90 5.73
C ILE A 102 11.35 2.38 4.64
N PRO A 103 12.59 1.98 4.99
CA PRO A 103 13.55 1.47 4.01
C PRO A 103 13.04 0.23 3.26
N ALA A 104 13.56 0.01 2.05
CA ALA A 104 13.43 -1.24 1.33
C ALA A 104 14.19 -2.39 2.02
N ASP A 105 13.81 -3.63 1.71
CA ASP A 105 14.41 -4.85 2.26
C ASP A 105 15.63 -5.38 1.48
#